data_AF-A0A0S8AHM2-F1
#
_entry.id   AF-A0A0S8AHM2-F1
#
_cell.length_a   1.000
_cell.length_b   1.000
_cell.length_c   1.000
_cell.angle_alpha   90.00
_cell.angle_beta   90.00
_cell.angle_gamma   90.00
#
_symmetry.space_group_name_H-M   'P 1'
#
loop_
_entity.id
_entity.type
_entity.pdbx_description
1 polymer ?
#
loop_
_entity_poly.entity_id
_entity_poly.type
_entity_poly.pdbx_seq_one_letter_code
_entity_poly.pdbx_strand_id
1 'polypeptide(L)' 'ASRDLETLISFTMDKDGKVISHKIEESSGNYLFDLSAVKAILKASPLPPHPVEREIEVRFHL' A
#
# COMPACT_ATOMS: atom_id res chain seq x y z
N ALA A 1 -17.62 14.46 13.88
CA ALA A 1 -16.91 14.07 12.65
C ALA A 1 -15.91 13.00 13.04
N SER A 2 -16.18 11.74 12.71
CA SER A 2 -15.15 10.70 12.72
C SER A 2 -14.05 11.18 11.78
N ARG A 3 -12.81 11.24 12.24
CA ARG A 3 -11.67 11.40 11.34
C ARG A 3 -11.46 10.04 10.71
N ASP A 4 -11.64 9.95 9.40
CA ASP A 4 -11.35 8.73 8.66
C ASP A 4 -9.86 8.42 8.81
N LEU A 5 -9.52 7.16 9.06
CA LEU A 5 -8.12 6.73 9.18
C LEU A 5 -7.54 6.60 7.76
N GLU A 6 -6.51 7.39 7.47
CA GLU A 6 -5.79 7.36 6.20
C GLU A 6 -4.32 7.02 6.47
N THR A 7 -3.74 6.12 5.67
CA THR A 7 -2.29 5.87 5.67
C THR A 7 -1.81 5.80 4.22
N LEU A 8 -0.69 6.47 3.95
CA LEU A 8 -0.05 6.48 2.65
C LEU A 8 1.11 5.50 2.65
N ILE A 9 1.08 4.54 1.72
CA ILE A 9 2.11 3.51 1.59
C ILE A 9 2.65 3.53 0.17
N SER A 10 3.96 3.76 0.05
CA SER A 10 4.71 3.57 -1.18
C SER A 10 5.20 2.11 -1.22
N PHE A 11 5.19 1.48 -2.40
CA PHE A 11 5.72 0.13 -2.57
C PHE A 11 6.31 -0.06 -3.95
N THR A 12 7.29 -0.96 -4.04
CA THR A 12 7.93 -1.33 -5.32
C THR A 12 7.56 -2.77 -5.65
N MET A 13 7.29 -3.02 -6.93
CA MET A 13 7.05 -4.37 -7.46
C MET A 13 8.07 -4.73 -8.55
N ASP A 14 8.31 -6.02 -8.74
CA ASP A 14 9.05 -6.52 -9.90
C ASP A 14 8.15 -6.64 -11.14
N LYS A 15 8.76 -7.00 -12.28
CA LYS A 15 8.08 -7.22 -13.57
C LYS A 15 6.99 -8.30 -13.54
N ASP A 16 7.05 -9.20 -12.56
CA ASP A 16 6.09 -10.30 -12.37
C ASP A 16 4.97 -9.89 -11.39
N GLY A 17 4.95 -8.61 -10.97
CA GLY A 17 3.95 -8.02 -10.09
C GLY A 17 4.17 -8.29 -8.60
N LYS A 18 5.29 -8.92 -8.23
CA LYS A 18 5.58 -9.25 -6.84
C LYS A 18 6.04 -8.01 -6.08
N VAL A 19 5.44 -7.74 -4.92
CA VAL A 19 5.88 -6.65 -4.04
C VAL A 19 7.23 -7.00 -3.43
N ILE A 20 8.26 -6.18 -3.68
CA ILE A 20 9.64 -6.40 -3.21
C ILE A 20 10.03 -5.47 -2.05
N SER A 21 9.37 -4.33 -1.91
CA SER A 21 9.58 -3.39 -0.80
C SER A 21 8.32 -2.55 -0.56
N HIS A 22 8.17 -2.03 0.65
CA HIS A 22 7.11 -1.09 1.02
C HIS A 22 7.60 -0.13 2.10
N LYS A 23 7.01 1.06 2.17
CA LYS A 23 7.29 2.07 3.19
C LYS A 23 6.02 2.86 3.48
N ILE A 24 5.77 3.11 4.76
CA ILE A 24 4.71 4.04 5.19
C ILE A 24 5.29 5.45 5.04
N GLU A 25 4.72 6.24 4.14
CA GLU A 25 5.07 7.65 3.95
C GLU A 25 4.33 8.53 4.96
N GLU A 26 3.03 8.23 5.17
CA GLU A 26 2.20 8.93 6.16
C GLU A 26 1.43 7.91 7.00
N SER A 27 1.68 7.92 8.30
CA SER A 27 0.99 7.06 9.28
C SER A 27 -0.38 7.64 9.61
N SER A 28 -1.38 6.78 9.78
CA SER A 28 -2.70 7.18 10.27
C SER A 28 -2.72 7.62 11.74
N GLY A 29 -1.60 7.46 12.46
CA GLY A 29 -1.54 7.57 13.91
C GLY A 29 -2.12 6.35 14.64
N ASN A 30 -2.64 5.35 13.92
CA ASN A 30 -3.10 4.09 14.47
C ASN A 30 -2.24 2.92 13.95
N TYR A 31 -1.39 2.39 14.83
CA TYR A 31 -0.48 1.29 14.51
C TYR A 31 -1.18 0.04 13.94
N LEU A 32 -2.35 -0.32 14.47
CA LEU A 32 -3.07 -1.52 14.02
C LEU A 32 -3.64 -1.32 12.61
N PHE A 33 -4.06 -0.10 12.29
CA PHE A 33 -4.53 0.26 10.96
C PHE A 33 -3.40 0.24 9.94
N ASP A 34 -2.27 0.89 10.25
CA ASP A 34 -1.09 0.93 9.38
C ASP A 34 -0.57 -0.49 9.09
N LEU A 35 -0.50 -1.34 10.12
CA LEU A 35 -0.11 -2.74 9.98
C LEU A 35 -1.08 -3.53 9.10
N SER A 36 -2.38 -3.23 9.18
CA SER A 36 -3.39 -3.90 8.36
C SER A 36 -3.28 -3.48 6.90
N ALA A 37 -3.02 -2.20 6.62
CA ALA A 37 -2.78 -1.70 5.27
C ALA A 37 -1.52 -2.32 4.64
N VAL A 38 -0.42 -2.40 5.39
CA VAL A 38 0.79 -3.12 4.95
C VAL A 38 0.49 -4.59 4.62
N LYS A 39 -0.24 -5.30 5.49
CA LYS A 39 -0.63 -6.69 5.25
C LYS A 39 -1.51 -6.85 4.02
N ALA A 40 -2.38 -5.88 3.72
CA ALA A 40 -3.23 -5.92 2.54
C ALA A 40 -2.39 -5.89 1.25
N ILE A 41 -1.41 -4.98 1.17
CA ILE A 41 -0.49 -4.88 0.03
C ILE A 41 0.31 -6.18 -0.14
N LEU A 42 0.87 -6.71 0.95
CA LEU A 42 1.65 -7.95 0.91
C LEU A 42 0.80 -9.17 0.50
N LYS A 43 -0.47 -9.23 0.92
CA LYS A 43 -1.41 -10.29 0.52
C LYS A 43 -1.88 -10.18 -0.93
N ALA A 44 -1.94 -8.96 -1.46
CA ALA A 44 -2.32 -8.72 -2.85
C ALA A 44 -1.20 -9.10 -3.84
N SER A 45 0.04 -9.32 -3.36
CA SER A 45 1.14 -9.82 -4.17
C SER A 45 0.92 -11.28 -4.61
N PRO A 46 1.19 -11.65 -5.88
CA PRO A 46 1.59 -10.77 -6.97
C PRO A 46 0.42 -9.96 -7.52
N LEU A 47 0.63 -8.66 -7.66
CA LEU A 47 -0.32 -7.75 -8.28
C LEU A 47 -0.33 -7.98 -9.80
N PRO A 48 -1.45 -7.71 -10.49
CA PRO A 48 -1.50 -7.84 -11.94
C PRO A 48 -0.39 -7.00 -12.59
N PRO A 49 0.42 -7.58 -13.50
CA PRO A 49 1.55 -6.88 -14.09
C PRO A 49 1.06 -5.60 -14.77
N HIS A 50 1.59 -4.47 -14.34
CA HIS A 50 1.23 -3.18 -14.92
C HIS A 50 1.80 -3.11 -16.34
N PRO A 51 1.03 -2.72 -17.37
CA PRO A 51 1.52 -2.64 -18.74
C PRO A 51 2.57 -1.54 -18.97
N VAL A 52 2.96 -0.77 -17.95
CA VAL A 52 3.89 0.38 -18.03
C VAL A 52 4.60 0.54 -16.69
N GLU A 53 5.91 0.73 -16.67
CA GLU A 53 6.64 1.16 -15.47
C GLU A 53 6.11 2.54 -15.03
N ARG A 54 5.18 2.58 -14.07
CA ARG A 54 4.71 3.82 -13.44
C ARG A 54 4.54 3.59 -11.95
N GLU A 55 4.82 4.63 -11.19
CA GLU A 55 4.59 4.68 -9.74
C GLU A 55 3.08 4.63 -9.48
N ILE A 56 2.65 3.67 -8.65
CA ILE A 56 1.24 3.48 -8.29
C ILE A 56 1.02 4.07 -6.90
N GLU A 57 0.25 5.15 -6.82
CA GLU A 57 -0.22 5.71 -5.55
C GLU A 57 -1.57 5.08 -5.20
N VAL A 58 -1.67 4.43 -4.03
CA VAL A 58 -2.91 3.80 -3.55
C VAL A 58 -3.38 4.50 -2.28
N ARG A 59 -4.62 4.99 -2.29
CA ARG A 59 -5.26 5.66 -1.15
C ARG A 59 -6.39 4.81 -0.58
N PHE A 60 -6.23 4.38 0.67
CA PHE A 60 -7.25 3.63 1.40
C PHE A 60 -8.12 4.57 2.25
N HIS A 61 -9.44 4.36 2.22
CA HIS A 61 -10.43 5.11 3.00
C HIS A 61 -11.46 4.14 3.60
N LEU A 62 -12.10 4.53 4.70
CA LEU A 62 -13.18 3.80 5.38
C LEU A 62 -14.45 4.63 5.39
#